data_AF-A0A560J603-F1
#
_entry.id   AF-A0A560J603-F1
#
_cell.length_a   1.000
_cell.length_b   1.000
_cell.length_c   1.000
_cell.angle_alpha   90.00
_cell.angle_beta   90.00
_cell.angle_gamma   90.00
#
_symmetry.space_group_name_H-M   'P 1'
#
loop_
_entity.id
_entity.type
_entity.pdbx_description
1 polymer ?
#
loop_
_entity_poly.entity_id
_entity_poly.type
_entity_poly.pdbx_seq_one_letter_code
_entity_poly.pdbx_strand_id
1 'polypeptide(L)' 'MLSEKFILVLESLIRGGRTHPDGSPRVISTSPHVPVKLPGQK' A
#
# COMPACT_ATOMS: atom_id res chain seq x y z
N MET A 1 21.31 23.97 0.30
CA MET A 1 20.84 22.66 0.80
C MET A 1 19.34 22.47 0.57
N LEU A 2 18.88 22.53 -0.68
CA LEU A 2 17.46 22.36 -1.04
C LEU A 2 17.17 20.93 -1.51
N SER A 3 18.11 20.34 -2.26
CA SER A 3 18.07 18.95 -2.74
C SER A 3 18.02 17.94 -1.58
N GLU A 4 18.83 18.11 -0.55
CA GLU A 4 18.86 17.21 0.61
C GLU A 4 17.51 17.16 1.35
N LYS A 5 16.85 18.32 1.52
CA LYS A 5 15.52 18.38 2.12
C LYS A 5 14.46 17.73 1.24
N PHE A 6 14.56 17.91 -0.08
CA PHE A 6 13.63 17.31 -1.04
C PHE A 6 13.74 15.77 -1.05
N ILE A 7 14.97 15.24 -1.02
CA ILE A 7 15.25 13.80 -0.94
C ILE A 7 14.69 13.23 0.38
N LEU A 8 14.87 13.92 1.50
CA LEU A 8 14.33 13.50 2.81
C LEU A 8 12.79 13.44 2.83
N VAL A 9 12.11 14.39 2.18
CA VAL A 9 10.64 14.40 2.06
C VAL A 9 10.17 13.23 1.20
N LEU A 10 10.83 12.97 0.07
CA LEU A 10 10.52 11.83 -0.79
C LEU A 10 10.70 10.49 -0.07
N GLU A 11 11.81 10.32 0.63
CA GLU A 11 12.08 9.16 1.47
C GLU A 11 10.99 8.95 2.52
N SER A 12 10.55 10.02 3.17
CA SER A 12 9.48 9.99 4.18
C SER A 12 8.12 9.63 3.58
N LEU A 13 7.80 10.12 2.37
CA LEU A 13 6.56 9.78 1.66
C LEU A 13 6.57 8.33 1.17
N ILE A 14 7.69 7.86 0.62
CA ILE A 14 7.85 6.49 0.13
C ILE A 14 7.80 5.48 1.30
N ARG A 15 8.42 5.82 2.45
CA ARG A 15 8.39 4.97 3.66
C ARG A 15 7.06 5.07 4.40
N GLY A 16 6.45 6.27 4.47
CA GLY A 16 5.18 6.55 5.13
C GLY A 16 3.94 6.09 4.36
N GLY A 17 4.02 5.89 3.04
CA GLY A 17 2.93 5.35 2.21
C GLY A 17 2.56 3.88 2.51
N ARG A 18 3.21 3.26 3.51
CA ARG A 18 2.86 1.95 4.05
C ARG A 18 1.76 2.01 5.13
N THR A 19 1.32 3.20 5.51
CA THR A 19 0.21 3.43 6.45
C THR A 19 -0.92 4.20 5.77
N HIS A 20 -2.17 3.93 6.15
CA HIS A 20 -3.33 4.69 5.71
C HIS A 20 -3.26 6.15 6.24
N PRO A 21 -4.01 7.10 5.66
CA PRO A 21 -4.00 8.51 6.10
C PRO A 21 -4.44 8.75 7.55
N ASP A 22 -5.05 7.75 8.20
CA ASP A 22 -5.41 7.73 9.62
C ASP A 22 -4.26 7.20 10.52
N GLY A 23 -3.11 6.86 9.95
CA GLY A 23 -1.97 6.27 10.65
C GLY A 23 -2.11 4.77 10.92
N SER A 24 -3.20 4.13 10.48
CA SER A 24 -3.39 2.70 10.65
C SER A 24 -2.45 1.90 9.73
N PRO A 25 -1.92 0.74 10.18
CA PRO A 25 -1.08 -0.10 9.35
C PRO A 25 -1.86 -0.61 8.14
N ARG A 26 -1.25 -0.57 6.95
CA ARG A 26 -1.85 -1.16 5.76
C ARG A 26 -1.69 -2.69 5.81
N VAL A 27 -2.75 -3.40 6.20
CA VAL A 27 -2.79 -4.87 6.15
C VAL A 27 -3.03 -5.30 4.71
N ILE A 28 -2.01 -5.84 4.05
CA ILE A 28 -2.13 -6.43 2.70
C ILE A 28 -2.38 -7.93 2.88
N SER A 29 -3.49 -8.43 2.34
CA SER A 29 -3.72 -9.88 2.28
C SER A 29 -2.74 -10.50 1.28
N THR A 30 -1.82 -11.33 1.77
CA THR A 30 -0.93 -12.15 0.94
C THR A 30 -1.53 -13.53 0.66
N SER A 31 -2.79 -13.76 1.05
CA SER A 31 -3.45 -15.03 0.81
C SER A 31 -3.43 -15.35 -0.70
N PRO A 32 -3.07 -16.59 -1.08
CA PRO A 32 -3.14 -16.98 -2.47
C PRO A 32 -4.55 -16.77 -2.99
N HIS A 33 -4.65 -16.09 -4.13
CA HIS A 33 -5.93 -15.86 -4.79
C HIS A 33 -6.51 -17.20 -5.22
N VAL A 34 -7.46 -17.74 -4.45
CA VAL A 34 -8.20 -18.95 -4.82
C VAL A 34 -9.22 -18.52 -5.88
N PRO A 35 -9.12 -19.00 -7.13
CA PRO A 35 -10.11 -18.68 -8.14
C PRO A 35 -11.48 -19.21 -7.71
N VAL A 36 -12.41 -18.31 -7.39
CA VAL A 36 -13.80 -18.69 -7.09
C VAL A 36 -14.50 -18.95 -8.41
N LYS A 37 -14.94 -20.19 -8.63
CA LYS A 37 -15.79 -20.53 -9.77
C LYS A 37 -17.20 -20.05 -9.46
N LEU A 38 -17.61 -18.95 -10.08
CA LEU A 38 -18.99 -18.45 -9.95
C LEU A 38 -19.95 -19.51 -10.50
N PRO A 39 -21.10 -19.77 -9.83
CA PRO A 39 -22.11 -20.66 -10.38
C PRO A 39 -22.60 -20.09 -11.71
N GLY A 40 -22.64 -20.93 -12.74
CA GLY A 40 -23.15 -20.54 -14.05
C GLY A 40 -24.58 -19.99 -13.90
N GLN A 41 -24.85 -18.85 -14.52
CA GLN A 41 -26.23 -18.36 -14.63
C GLN A 41 -27.05 -19.42 -15.37
N LYS A 42 -28.19 -19.78 -14.78
CA LYS A 42 -29.20 -20.64 -15.41
C LYS A 42 -29.90 -19.91 -16.54
#